data_AF-A0A7K0CCR9-F1
#
_entry.id   AF-A0A7K0CCR9-F1
#
_cell.length_a   1.000
_cell.length_b   1.000
_cell.length_c   1.000
_cell.angle_alpha   90.00
_cell.angle_beta   90.00
_cell.angle_gamma   90.00
#
_symmetry.space_group_name_H-M   'P 1'
#
loop_
_entity.id
_entity.type
_entity.pdbx_description
1 polymer ?
#
loop_
_entity_poly.entity_id
_entity_poly.type
_entity_poly.pdbx_seq_one_letter_code
_entity_poly.pdbx_strand_id
1 'polypeptide(L)'
;MTHETLIHRADAVSATGTPYPAAPEVAADAIDEWLEILTLHREDEDAAPLRTPEYAGKSLHLHATDAPGAEWLIELTPDGFTWNHSHTKATVALRGPLTDVLRVFYRRLPPSGAEVLGDAELLDSWLTWASWG
;
A
#
# COMPACT_ATOMS: atom_id res chain seq x y z
N MET A 1 5.04 -13.25 13.49
CA MET A 1 3.91 -14.20 13.62
C MET A 1 2.56 -13.53 13.92
N THR A 2 2.50 -12.23 14.26
CA THR A 2 1.22 -11.53 14.48
C THR A 2 0.64 -11.04 13.15
N HIS A 3 1.50 -10.64 12.22
CA HIS A 3 1.12 -10.05 10.94
C HIS A 3 0.70 -11.05 9.87
N GLU A 4 1.37 -12.21 9.76
CA GLU A 4 0.88 -13.33 8.95
C GLU A 4 -0.52 -13.77 9.41
N THR A 5 -0.78 -13.79 10.72
CA THR A 5 -2.11 -14.12 11.25
C THR A 5 -3.13 -13.04 10.92
N LEU A 6 -2.74 -11.76 10.88
CA LEU A 6 -3.60 -10.64 10.51
C LEU A 6 -4.02 -10.69 9.04
N ILE A 7 -3.05 -10.93 8.15
CA ILE A 7 -3.24 -10.99 6.70
C ILE A 7 -4.02 -12.26 6.31
N HIS A 8 -3.67 -13.43 6.86
CA HIS A 8 -4.45 -14.66 6.61
C HIS A 8 -5.84 -14.64 7.26
N ARG A 9 -6.03 -13.89 8.37
CA ARG A 9 -7.36 -13.67 8.94
C ARG A 9 -8.19 -12.71 8.08
N ALA A 10 -7.59 -11.73 7.42
CA ALA A 10 -8.30 -10.92 6.44
C ALA A 10 -8.82 -11.78 5.26
N ASP A 11 -8.06 -12.80 4.85
CA ASP A 11 -8.49 -13.78 3.84
C ASP A 11 -9.62 -14.69 4.34
N ALA A 12 -9.56 -15.14 5.59
CA ALA A 12 -10.60 -15.98 6.19
C ALA A 12 -11.91 -15.21 6.45
N VAL A 13 -11.86 -13.89 6.64
CA VAL A 13 -13.02 -13.06 7.02
C VAL A 13 -13.69 -12.37 5.81
N SER A 14 -12.96 -12.12 4.72
CA SER A 14 -13.54 -11.60 3.47
C SER A 14 -14.55 -12.58 2.82
N ALA A 15 -14.51 -13.87 3.18
CA ALA A 15 -15.49 -14.86 2.74
C ALA A 15 -16.82 -14.82 3.54
N THR A 16 -16.93 -14.08 4.65
CA THR A 16 -18.08 -14.16 5.59
C THR A 16 -18.83 -12.86 5.82
N GLY A 17 -18.39 -11.72 5.27
CA GLY A 17 -19.11 -10.45 5.35
C GLY A 17 -19.19 -9.83 6.76
N THR A 18 -18.33 -10.24 7.70
CA THR A 18 -18.28 -9.67 9.05
C THR A 18 -17.40 -8.42 9.10
N PRO A 19 -17.82 -7.32 9.77
CA PRO A 19 -16.97 -6.12 9.92
C PRO A 19 -15.63 -6.48 10.57
N TYR A 20 -14.54 -6.06 9.96
CA TYR A 20 -13.18 -6.26 10.43
C TYR A 20 -12.69 -4.96 11.08
N PRO A 21 -12.88 -4.73 12.39
CA PRO A 21 -12.16 -3.66 13.07
C PRO A 21 -10.72 -4.13 13.27
N ALA A 22 -9.83 -3.84 12.31
CA ALA A 22 -8.41 -3.77 12.66
C ALA A 22 -8.23 -2.57 13.60
N ALA A 23 -7.51 -2.77 14.71
CA ALA A 23 -7.06 -1.64 15.49
C ALA A 23 -6.21 -0.73 14.57
N PRO A 24 -6.40 0.60 14.59
CA PRO A 24 -5.68 1.50 13.69
C PRO A 24 -4.16 1.30 13.73
N GLU A 25 -3.59 1.10 14.91
CA GLU A 25 -2.15 0.81 15.08
C GLU A 25 -1.71 -0.45 14.33
N VAL A 26 -2.54 -1.51 14.36
CA VAL A 26 -2.25 -2.77 13.67
C VAL A 26 -2.40 -2.66 12.15
N ALA A 27 -3.36 -1.86 11.68
CA ALA A 27 -3.53 -1.61 10.25
C ALA A 27 -2.41 -0.74 9.67
N ALA A 28 -1.94 0.26 10.40
CA ALA A 28 -0.81 1.08 10.01
C ALA A 28 0.49 0.26 9.99
N ASP A 29 0.74 -0.49 11.06
CA ASP A 29 1.90 -1.39 11.20
C ASP A 29 1.95 -2.46 10.10
N ALA A 30 0.80 -2.92 9.61
CA ALA A 30 0.76 -3.80 8.44
C ALA A 30 1.27 -3.11 7.16
N ILE A 31 0.88 -1.86 6.90
CA ILE A 31 1.39 -1.10 5.74
C ILE A 31 2.90 -0.86 5.87
N ASP A 32 3.38 -0.52 7.07
CA ASP A 32 4.81 -0.36 7.36
C ASP A 32 5.58 -1.64 7.05
N GLU A 33 5.19 -2.76 7.67
CA GLU A 33 5.85 -4.05 7.48
C GLU A 33 5.84 -4.47 6.00
N TRP A 34 4.75 -4.23 5.27
CA TRP A 34 4.70 -4.54 3.84
C TRP A 34 5.69 -3.72 3.03
N LEU A 35 5.79 -2.42 3.29
CA LEU A 35 6.76 -1.55 2.63
C LEU A 35 8.20 -1.92 2.99
N GLU A 36 8.46 -2.35 4.23
CA GLU A 36 9.76 -2.93 4.64
C GLU A 36 10.08 -4.20 3.84
N ILE A 37 9.15 -5.16 3.77
CA ILE A 37 9.32 -6.40 3.01
C ILE A 37 9.58 -6.10 1.52
N LEU A 38 8.79 -5.22 0.91
CA LEU A 38 9.01 -4.81 -0.49
C LEU A 38 10.37 -4.15 -0.69
N THR A 39 10.87 -3.42 0.31
CA THR A 39 12.20 -2.81 0.26
C THR A 39 13.30 -3.88 0.29
N LEU A 40 13.13 -4.94 1.08
CA LEU A 40 14.08 -6.06 1.16
C LEU A 40 14.14 -6.86 -0.15
N HIS A 41 13.03 -6.95 -0.87
CA HIS A 41 12.91 -7.71 -2.12
C HIS A 41 13.01 -6.84 -3.39
N ARG A 42 13.30 -5.55 -3.26
CA ARG A 42 13.27 -4.60 -4.40
C ARG A 42 14.32 -4.87 -5.47
N GLU A 43 15.32 -5.71 -5.19
CA GLU A 43 16.38 -6.11 -6.13
C GLU A 43 16.07 -7.43 -6.86
N ASP A 44 15.06 -8.17 -6.41
CA ASP A 44 14.68 -9.45 -7.00
C ASP A 44 14.19 -9.28 -8.45
N GLU A 45 14.21 -10.37 -9.22
CA GLU A 45 13.81 -10.34 -10.64
C GLU A 45 12.32 -10.02 -10.80
N ASP A 46 11.43 -10.57 -9.96
CA ASP A 46 10.00 -10.27 -10.08
C ASP A 46 9.67 -8.81 -9.65
N ALA A 47 10.59 -8.14 -8.95
CA ALA A 47 10.52 -6.70 -8.64
C ALA A 47 11.02 -5.80 -9.77
N ALA A 48 11.53 -6.35 -10.88
CA ALA A 48 12.09 -5.56 -11.97
C ALA A 48 11.20 -4.41 -12.48
N PRO A 49 9.85 -4.56 -12.53
CA PRO A 49 8.99 -3.46 -12.94
C PRO A 49 9.09 -2.20 -12.04
N LEU A 50 9.43 -2.34 -10.76
CA LEU A 50 9.64 -1.22 -9.83
C LEU A 50 10.87 -0.37 -10.21
N ARG A 51 11.77 -0.90 -11.02
CA ARG A 51 13.00 -0.25 -11.51
C ARG A 51 12.84 0.31 -12.93
N THR A 52 11.61 0.34 -13.46
CA THR A 52 11.36 0.83 -14.83
C THR A 52 11.65 2.34 -14.91
N PRO A 53 12.54 2.80 -15.81
CA PRO A 53 12.97 4.20 -15.86
C PRO A 53 11.85 5.23 -16.05
N GLU A 54 10.75 4.84 -16.69
CA GLU A 54 9.58 5.70 -16.95
C GLU A 54 8.85 6.14 -15.68
N TYR A 55 9.01 5.41 -14.58
CA TYR A 55 8.39 5.74 -13.30
C TYR A 55 9.35 6.43 -12.33
N ALA A 56 10.65 6.51 -12.63
CA ALA A 56 11.61 7.18 -11.77
C ALA A 56 11.21 8.65 -11.54
N GLY A 57 11.16 9.07 -10.27
CA GLY A 57 10.72 10.39 -9.85
C GLY A 57 9.20 10.55 -9.70
N LYS A 58 8.40 9.51 -10.00
CA LYS A 58 6.98 9.48 -9.64
C LYS A 58 6.82 9.01 -8.18
N SER A 59 5.68 9.34 -7.59
CA SER A 59 5.40 9.01 -6.19
C SER A 59 3.94 8.64 -5.93
N LEU A 60 3.74 7.82 -4.90
CA LEU A 60 2.44 7.44 -4.37
C LEU A 60 2.32 7.97 -2.94
N HIS A 61 1.16 8.53 -2.59
CA HIS A 61 0.84 8.93 -1.23
C HIS A 61 -0.33 8.11 -0.70
N LEU A 62 -0.11 7.37 0.39
CA LEU A 62 -1.17 6.69 1.12
C LEU A 62 -1.57 7.58 2.29
N HIS A 63 -2.87 7.90 2.41
CA HIS A 63 -3.37 8.82 3.43
C HIS A 63 -4.60 8.24 4.12
N ALA A 64 -4.46 7.91 5.41
CA ALA A 64 -5.60 7.58 6.24
C ALA A 64 -6.30 8.85 6.75
N THR A 65 -7.62 8.94 6.57
CA THR A 65 -8.41 10.11 6.98
C THR A 65 -8.91 10.06 8.42
N ASP A 66 -8.88 8.88 9.04
CA ASP A 66 -9.40 8.58 10.38
C ASP A 66 -8.33 8.14 11.38
N ALA A 67 -7.06 8.08 10.96
CA ALA A 67 -5.91 7.73 11.78
C ALA A 67 -4.79 8.77 11.60
N PRO A 68 -4.70 9.79 12.48
CA PRO A 68 -3.66 10.80 12.39
C PRO A 68 -2.24 10.20 12.40
N GLY A 69 -1.39 10.65 11.48
CA GLY A 69 -0.01 10.16 11.34
C GLY A 69 0.14 8.88 10.52
N ALA A 70 -0.96 8.21 10.16
CA ALA A 70 -0.95 7.09 9.22
C ALA A 70 -0.92 7.62 7.77
N GLU A 71 0.27 8.07 7.37
CA GLU A 71 0.57 8.57 6.04
C GLU A 71 1.89 7.99 5.55
N TRP A 72 1.95 7.65 4.26
CA TRP A 72 3.14 7.06 3.64
C TRP A 72 3.39 7.72 2.29
N LEU A 73 4.61 8.21 2.09
CA LEU A 73 5.10 8.64 0.78
C LEU A 73 6.03 7.57 0.24
N ILE A 74 5.72 7.06 -0.94
CA ILE A 74 6.50 6.07 -1.68
C ILE A 74 7.06 6.79 -2.92
N GLU A 75 8.37 6.76 -3.09
CA GLU A 75 9.08 7.44 -4.17
C GLU A 75 9.78 6.42 -5.04
N LEU A 76 9.46 6.41 -6.33
CA LEU A 76 10.07 5.51 -7.30
C LEU A 76 11.41 6.07 -7.77
N THR A 77 12.41 5.21 -7.77
CA THR A 77 13.80 5.54 -8.08
C THR A 77 14.32 4.61 -9.18
N PRO A 78 15.42 4.95 -9.86
CA PRO A 78 16.06 4.01 -10.81
C PRO A 78 16.42 2.66 -10.19
N ASP A 79 16.64 2.62 -8.87
CA ASP A 79 17.06 1.42 -8.12
C ASP A 79 15.88 0.72 -7.41
N GLY A 80 14.63 1.11 -7.71
CA GLY A 80 13.41 0.54 -7.12
C GLY A 80 12.58 1.64 -6.47
N PHE A 81 12.50 1.66 -5.14
CA PHE A 81 11.77 2.71 -4.44
C PHE A 81 12.35 2.98 -3.04
N THR A 82 11.97 4.13 -2.48
CA THR A 82 12.14 4.50 -1.08
C THR A 82 10.79 4.91 -0.48
N TRP A 83 10.66 4.89 0.84
CA TRP A 83 9.44 5.36 1.49
C TRP A 83 9.70 5.97 2.86
N ASN A 84 8.78 6.80 3.34
CA ASN A 84 8.79 7.41 4.66
C ASN A 84 7.38 7.89 5.06
N HIS A 85 7.21 8.31 6.31
CA HIS A 85 5.98 8.97 6.78
C HIS A 85 6.01 10.47 6.52
N SER A 86 5.66 10.87 5.29
CA SER A 86 5.50 12.29 4.93
C SER A 86 4.14 12.56 4.32
N HIS A 87 3.58 13.71 4.69
CA HIS A 87 2.38 14.27 4.06
C HIS A 87 2.81 15.26 2.98
N THR A 88 2.93 14.81 1.74
CA THR A 88 3.20 15.68 0.60
C THR A 88 2.29 15.36 -0.56
N LYS A 89 2.22 16.29 -1.53
CA LYS A 89 1.66 15.95 -2.83
C LYS A 89 2.53 14.87 -3.49
N ALA A 90 1.87 13.96 -4.18
CA ALA A 90 2.49 12.88 -4.94
C ALA A 90 1.87 12.82 -6.34
N THR A 91 2.44 12.00 -7.23
CA THR A 91 1.89 11.77 -8.57
C THR A 91 0.49 11.15 -8.49
N VAL A 92 0.27 10.26 -7.52
CA VAL A 92 -1.05 9.72 -7.16
C VAL A 92 -1.19 9.64 -5.65
N ALA A 93 -2.41 9.84 -5.15
CA ALA A 93 -2.76 9.63 -3.76
C ALA A 93 -3.92 8.65 -3.62
N LEU A 94 -3.78 7.67 -2.73
CA LEU A 94 -4.85 6.80 -2.26
C LEU A 94 -5.27 7.29 -0.86
N ARG A 95 -6.48 7.80 -0.74
CA ARG A 95 -6.96 8.49 0.47
C ARG A 95 -8.31 7.95 0.94
N GLY A 96 -8.43 7.59 2.21
CA GLY A 96 -9.70 7.16 2.79
C GLY A 96 -9.53 6.68 4.23
N PRO A 97 -10.55 6.03 4.82
CA PRO A 97 -10.38 5.34 6.09
C PRO A 97 -9.22 4.35 6.03
N LEU A 98 -8.42 4.24 7.10
CA LEU A 98 -7.19 3.43 7.14
C LEU A 98 -7.43 1.98 6.70
N THR A 99 -8.57 1.41 7.11
CA THR A 99 -8.94 0.04 6.72
C THR A 99 -9.16 -0.09 5.21
N ASP A 100 -9.74 0.92 4.56
CA ASP A 100 -9.97 0.90 3.11
C ASP A 100 -8.66 1.14 2.34
N VAL A 101 -7.80 2.04 2.82
CA VAL A 101 -6.46 2.25 2.28
C VAL A 101 -5.66 0.94 2.33
N LEU A 102 -5.61 0.28 3.49
CA LEU A 102 -4.94 -1.02 3.66
C LEU A 102 -5.50 -2.07 2.69
N ARG A 103 -6.83 -2.20 2.60
CA ARG A 103 -7.50 -3.20 1.76
C ARG A 103 -7.19 -3.03 0.28
N VAL A 104 -7.19 -1.79 -0.21
CA VAL A 104 -6.84 -1.47 -1.60
C VAL A 104 -5.36 -1.75 -1.83
N PHE A 105 -4.48 -1.29 -0.93
CA PHE A 105 -3.04 -1.47 -1.04
C PHE A 105 -2.62 -2.94 -1.07
N TYR A 106 -3.32 -3.79 -0.31
CA TYR A 106 -3.13 -5.25 -0.30
C TYR A 106 -3.89 -6.00 -1.40
N ARG A 107 -4.61 -5.30 -2.29
CA ARG A 107 -5.42 -5.86 -3.38
C ARG A 107 -6.52 -6.83 -2.91
N ARG A 108 -7.01 -6.70 -1.68
CA ARG A 108 -7.93 -7.67 -1.06
C ARG A 108 -9.41 -7.38 -1.32
N LEU A 109 -9.81 -6.15 -1.70
CA LEU A 109 -11.21 -5.80 -2.01
C LEU A 109 -11.31 -4.65 -3.03
N PRO A 110 -12.42 -4.54 -3.80
CA PRO A 110 -12.73 -3.33 -4.54
C PRO A 110 -12.96 -2.15 -3.56
N PRO A 111 -12.47 -0.94 -3.86
CA PRO A 111 -12.54 0.23 -2.97
C PRO A 111 -13.99 0.65 -2.76
N SER A 112 -14.56 0.35 -1.59
CA SER A 112 -15.80 0.97 -1.13
C SER A 112 -15.48 1.95 -0.01
N GLY A 113 -14.76 3.04 -0.33
CA GLY A 113 -14.46 4.09 0.67
C GLY A 113 -13.15 4.87 0.47
N ALA A 114 -12.22 4.37 -0.34
CA ALA A 114 -10.98 5.08 -0.68
C ALA A 114 -11.09 5.81 -2.03
N GLU A 115 -10.59 7.04 -2.05
CA GLU A 115 -10.48 7.92 -3.21
C GLU A 115 -9.08 7.80 -3.83
N VAL A 116 -9.01 7.83 -5.16
CA VAL A 116 -7.76 7.93 -5.92
C VAL A 116 -7.69 9.30 -6.56
N LEU A 117 -6.63 10.05 -6.27
CA LEU A 117 -6.42 11.41 -6.76
C LEU A 117 -5.11 11.46 -7.56
N GLY A 118 -5.17 11.90 -8.83
CA GLY A 118 -4.01 11.99 -9.70
C GLY A 118 -3.91 10.85 -10.71
N ASP A 119 -2.70 10.32 -10.92
CA ASP A 119 -2.41 9.29 -11.93
C ASP A 119 -2.85 7.88 -11.44
N ALA A 120 -4.11 7.52 -11.70
CA ALA A 120 -4.65 6.22 -11.28
C ALA A 120 -3.93 5.03 -11.96
N GLU A 121 -3.41 5.20 -13.18
CA GLU A 121 -2.66 4.14 -13.88
C GLU A 121 -1.36 3.81 -13.15
N LEU A 122 -0.72 4.80 -12.50
CA LEU A 122 0.44 4.56 -11.65
C LEU A 122 0.10 3.70 -10.43
N LEU A 123 -1.06 3.93 -9.79
CA LEU A 123 -1.51 3.12 -8.67
C LEU A 123 -1.79 1.68 -9.11
N ASP A 124 -2.49 1.49 -10.22
CA ASP A 124 -2.78 0.15 -10.77
C ASP A 124 -1.49 -0.60 -11.11
N SER A 125 -0.52 0.11 -11.69
CA SER A 125 0.79 -0.42 -12.01
C SER A 125 1.55 -0.84 -10.74
N TRP A 126 1.60 0.02 -9.72
CA TRP A 126 2.20 -0.31 -8.42
C TRP A 126 1.58 -1.56 -7.81
N LEU A 127 0.25 -1.63 -7.75
CA LEU A 127 -0.46 -2.80 -7.20
C LEU A 127 -0.11 -4.08 -7.95
N THR A 128 0.17 -3.99 -9.26
CA THR A 128 0.55 -5.14 -10.08
C THR A 128 1.96 -5.64 -9.77
N TRP A 129 2.91 -4.74 -9.49
CA TRP A 129 4.31 -5.10 -9.26
C TRP A 129 4.62 -5.42 -7.80
N ALA A 130 3.94 -4.74 -6.88
CA ALA A 130 4.11 -4.91 -5.45
C ALA A 130 3.35 -6.13 -4.90
N SER A 131 3.19 -7.18 -5.71
CA SER A 131 2.53 -8.44 -5.33
C SER A 131 3.44 -9.63 -5.60
N TRP A 132 3.63 -10.45 -4.57
CA TRP A 132 4.33 -11.72 -4.65
C TRP A 132 3.30 -12.82 -4.39
N GLY A 133 2.80 -13.46 -5.45
CA GLY A 133 1.73 -14.47 -5.38
C GLY A 133 0.92 -14.57 -6.66
#